data_AF-A0A844DQE4-F1
#
_entry.id   AF-A0A844DQE4-F1
#
_cell.length_a   1.000
_cell.length_b   1.000
_cell.length_c   1.000
_cell.angle_alpha   90.00
_cell.angle_beta   90.00
_cell.angle_gamma   90.00
#
_symmetry.space_group_name_H-M   'P 1'
#
loop_
_entity.id
_entity.type
_entity.pdbx_description
1 polymer ?
#
loop_
_entity_poly.entity_id
_entity_poly.type
_entity_poly.pdbx_seq_one_letter_code
_entity_poly.pdbx_strand_id
1 'polypeptide(L)'
;MAQEDKNVTIPPEMMQEIVRVASETAIEKFQHEAERNRKAVKDKRLHNTKLLLQNYHCFVEHSKSAVYEASQLSEDDDFEELMEELMSQSDGRVRVPVVRSIQESAAHTRIIVQHIDRMLEYYKFRCEHSKRAEEMRRYRTIYDLYIAPEPKTQQQIADEEHVDLSTVFRDQKAGISKLSALIFGWLD
;
A
#
# COMPACT_ATOMS: atom_id res chain seq x y z
N MET A 1 49.09 -7.56 -44.15
CA MET A 1 47.76 -8.15 -44.39
C MET A 1 46.74 -7.09 -44.03
N ALA A 2 46.15 -6.43 -45.02
CA ALA A 2 45.16 -5.38 -44.79
C ALA A 2 43.82 -6.05 -44.45
N GLN A 3 43.23 -5.65 -43.33
CA GLN A 3 41.90 -6.05 -42.92
C GLN A 3 40.92 -5.32 -43.85
N GLU A 4 40.21 -6.06 -44.70
CA GLU A 4 39.13 -5.50 -45.52
C GLU A 4 38.01 -5.04 -44.59
N ASP A 5 37.84 -3.71 -44.49
CA ASP A 5 36.63 -3.10 -43.93
C ASP A 5 35.44 -3.50 -44.80
N LYS A 6 34.70 -4.51 -44.35
CA LYS A 6 33.40 -4.87 -44.93
C LYS A 6 32.40 -3.78 -44.58
N ASN A 7 32.29 -2.78 -45.43
CA ASN A 7 31.30 -1.72 -45.29
C ASN A 7 29.91 -2.30 -45.60
N VAL A 8 29.18 -2.72 -44.56
CA VAL A 8 27.83 -3.30 -44.70
C VAL A 8 26.86 -2.17 -45.04
N THR A 9 26.40 -2.14 -46.29
CA THR A 9 25.38 -1.18 -46.73
C THR A 9 24.00 -1.81 -46.52
N ILE A 10 23.20 -1.26 -45.61
CA ILE A 10 21.85 -1.76 -45.31
C ILE A 10 20.86 -1.16 -46.33
N PRO A 11 20.13 -1.99 -47.10
CA PRO A 11 19.10 -1.50 -48.02
C PRO A 11 18.01 -0.69 -47.30
N PRO A 12 17.43 0.36 -47.90
CA PRO A 12 16.41 1.19 -47.26
C PRO A 12 15.20 0.41 -46.72
N GLU A 13 14.75 -0.63 -47.42
CA GLU A 13 13.67 -1.50 -46.98
C GLU A 13 14.03 -2.29 -45.72
N MET A 14 15.27 -2.81 -45.66
CA MET A 14 15.79 -3.50 -44.47
C MET A 14 15.96 -2.53 -43.30
N MET A 15 16.37 -1.28 -43.56
CA MET A 15 16.45 -0.24 -42.53
C MET A 15 15.05 0.11 -41.98
N GLN A 16 14.05 0.25 -42.85
CA GLN A 16 12.66 0.50 -42.42
C GLN A 16 12.12 -0.67 -41.58
N GLU A 17 12.41 -1.90 -41.99
CA GLU A 17 11.99 -3.09 -41.24
C GLU A 17 12.69 -3.16 -39.87
N ILE A 18 13.99 -2.87 -39.80
CA ILE A 18 14.73 -2.79 -38.53
C ILE A 18 14.13 -1.71 -37.62
N VAL A 19 13.86 -0.52 -38.14
CA VAL A 19 13.27 0.59 -37.37
C VAL A 19 11.88 0.21 -36.87
N ARG A 20 11.05 -0.42 -37.70
CA ARG A 20 9.71 -0.89 -37.32
C ARG A 20 9.79 -1.91 -36.19
N VAL A 21 10.54 -3.00 -36.38
CA VAL A 21 10.66 -4.09 -35.41
C VAL A 21 11.28 -3.57 -34.10
N ALA A 22 12.30 -2.72 -34.17
CA ALA A 22 12.91 -2.13 -32.99
C ALA A 22 11.94 -1.23 -32.23
N SER A 23 11.14 -0.42 -32.94
CA SER A 23 10.14 0.48 -32.34
C SER A 23 9.00 -0.31 -31.70
N GLU A 24 8.44 -1.30 -32.41
CA GLU A 24 7.39 -2.18 -31.90
C GLU A 24 7.87 -2.93 -30.65
N THR A 25 9.06 -3.56 -30.71
CA THR A 25 9.64 -4.28 -29.57
C THR A 25 9.91 -3.34 -28.39
N ALA A 26 10.38 -2.11 -28.63
CA ALA A 26 10.62 -1.14 -27.58
C ALA A 26 9.31 -0.70 -26.91
N ILE A 27 8.26 -0.42 -27.69
CA ILE A 27 6.94 -0.05 -27.17
C ILE A 27 6.34 -1.20 -26.37
N GLU A 28 6.39 -2.43 -26.88
CA GLU A 28 5.87 -3.62 -26.18
C GLU A 28 6.59 -3.85 -24.86
N LYS A 29 7.94 -3.81 -24.85
CA LYS A 29 8.71 -3.95 -23.61
C LYS A 29 8.41 -2.83 -22.62
N PHE A 30 8.30 -1.59 -23.10
CA PHE A 30 7.95 -0.44 -22.25
C PHE A 30 6.57 -0.61 -21.62
N GLN A 31 5.55 -0.99 -22.40
CA GLN A 31 4.19 -1.23 -21.89
C GLN A 31 4.16 -2.38 -20.88
N HIS A 32 4.88 -3.47 -21.17
CA HIS A 32 4.98 -4.63 -20.28
C HIS A 32 5.68 -4.27 -18.96
N GLU A 33 6.77 -3.51 -19.01
CA GLU A 33 7.47 -3.03 -17.82
C GLU A 33 6.62 -2.04 -17.02
N ALA A 34 5.92 -1.12 -17.68
CA ALA A 34 4.98 -0.21 -17.05
C ALA A 34 3.86 -0.98 -16.31
N GLU A 35 3.26 -2.00 -16.93
CA GLU A 35 2.23 -2.83 -16.29
C GLU A 35 2.79 -3.62 -15.10
N ARG A 36 3.98 -4.21 -15.26
CA ARG A 36 4.67 -4.90 -14.16
C ARG A 36 4.92 -3.97 -12.99
N ASN A 37 5.38 -2.75 -13.25
CA ASN A 37 5.63 -1.74 -12.22
C ASN A 37 4.33 -1.31 -11.53
N ARG A 38 3.24 -1.06 -12.29
CA ARG A 38 1.92 -0.78 -11.73
C ARG A 38 1.45 -1.88 -10.77
N LYS A 39 1.59 -3.14 -11.19
CA LYS A 39 1.21 -4.29 -10.36
C LYS A 39 2.09 -4.41 -9.11
N ALA A 40 3.40 -4.26 -9.24
CA ALA A 40 4.33 -4.32 -8.11
C ALA A 40 4.02 -3.23 -7.06
N VAL A 41 3.72 -2.01 -7.51
CA VAL A 41 3.31 -0.90 -6.63
C VAL A 41 2.01 -1.22 -5.91
N LYS A 42 0.99 -1.75 -6.61
CA LYS A 42 -0.28 -2.17 -6.01
C LYS A 42 -0.09 -3.27 -4.96
N ASP A 43 0.72 -4.28 -5.27
CA ASP A 43 1.02 -5.38 -4.37
C ASP A 43 1.77 -4.90 -3.12
N LYS A 44 2.76 -4.01 -3.28
CA LYS A 44 3.49 -3.36 -2.17
C LYS A 44 2.53 -2.61 -1.25
N ARG A 45 1.59 -1.83 -1.80
CA ARG A 45 0.62 -1.08 -0.98
C ARG A 45 -0.37 -1.96 -0.25
N LEU A 46 -0.87 -3.02 -0.89
CA LEU A 46 -1.73 -3.99 -0.23
C LEU A 46 -1.00 -4.69 0.93
N HIS A 47 0.28 -5.01 0.73
CA HIS A 47 1.13 -5.55 1.78
C HIS A 47 1.32 -4.54 2.91
N ASN A 48 1.63 -3.28 2.59
CA ASN A 48 1.80 -2.22 3.59
C ASN A 48 0.53 -1.98 4.39
N THR A 49 -0.65 -1.93 3.75
CA THR A 49 -1.93 -1.78 4.46
C THR A 49 -2.19 -2.94 5.42
N LYS A 50 -1.86 -4.18 5.03
CA LYS A 50 -1.97 -5.33 5.95
C LYS A 50 -1.08 -5.16 7.16
N LEU A 51 0.17 -4.78 6.94
CA LEU A 51 1.15 -4.62 8.01
C LEU A 51 0.79 -3.46 8.94
N LEU A 52 0.24 -2.36 8.39
CA LEU A 52 -0.33 -1.25 9.16
C LEU A 52 -1.44 -1.71 10.10
N LEU A 53 -2.44 -2.42 9.56
CA LEU A 53 -3.59 -2.88 10.33
C LEU A 53 -3.19 -3.91 11.40
N GLN A 54 -2.30 -4.85 11.06
CA GLN A 54 -1.81 -5.86 12.00
C GLN A 54 -1.05 -5.26 13.18
N ASN A 55 -0.38 -4.13 12.99
CA ASN A 55 0.41 -3.47 14.03
C ASN A 55 -0.25 -2.19 14.57
N TYR A 56 -1.54 -1.96 14.26
CA TYR A 56 -2.24 -0.72 14.61
C TYR A 56 -2.11 -0.37 16.09
N HIS A 57 -2.42 -1.30 16.99
CA HIS A 57 -2.31 -1.05 18.44
C HIS A 57 -0.87 -0.77 18.90
N CYS A 58 0.13 -1.43 18.30
CA CYS A 58 1.54 -1.15 18.59
C CYS A 58 1.91 0.29 18.19
N PHE A 59 1.43 0.75 17.04
CA PHE A 59 1.63 2.13 16.59
C PHE A 59 0.95 3.13 17.49
N VAL A 60 -0.31 2.86 17.86
CA VAL A 60 -1.05 3.70 18.81
C VAL A 60 -0.27 3.82 20.11
N GLU A 61 0.21 2.72 20.68
CA GLU A 61 0.99 2.72 21.92
C GLU A 61 2.29 3.49 21.78
N HIS A 62 3.08 3.21 20.75
CA HIS A 62 4.35 3.90 20.49
C HIS A 62 4.16 5.41 20.33
N SER A 63 3.09 5.82 19.65
CA SER A 63 2.74 7.22 19.42
C SER A 63 2.34 7.99 20.69
N LYS A 64 1.99 7.31 21.79
CA LYS A 64 1.62 7.99 23.05
C LYS A 64 2.79 8.74 23.68
N SER A 65 4.02 8.28 23.41
CA SER A 65 5.25 8.91 23.88
C SER A 65 5.63 10.17 23.08
N ALA A 66 4.93 10.44 21.98
CA ALA A 66 5.10 11.67 21.23
C ALA A 66 4.65 12.84 22.11
N VAL A 67 5.62 13.62 22.59
CA VAL A 67 5.34 14.95 23.11
C VAL A 67 4.67 15.71 21.97
N TYR A 68 3.67 16.54 22.28
CA TYR A 68 2.78 17.21 21.33
C TYR A 68 3.52 18.29 20.51
N GLU A 69 4.58 17.92 19.81
CA GLU A 69 5.43 18.79 18.99
C GLU A 69 5.24 18.44 17.51
N ALA A 70 3.98 18.31 17.07
CA ALA A 70 3.65 18.23 15.65
C ALA A 70 4.09 19.51 14.88
N SER A 71 4.32 20.62 15.59
CA SER A 71 4.85 21.88 15.06
C SER A 71 6.36 21.90 14.84
N GLN A 72 7.09 20.85 15.25
CA GLN A 72 8.55 20.75 15.08
C GLN A 72 8.97 19.76 13.98
N LEU A 73 8.01 19.09 13.35
CA LEU A 73 8.29 18.21 12.23
C LEU A 73 8.58 19.05 10.99
N SER A 74 9.67 18.74 10.31
CA SER A 74 10.07 19.40 9.07
C SER A 74 8.93 19.35 8.05
N GLU A 75 8.67 20.45 7.35
CA GLU A 75 7.76 20.48 6.20
C GLU A 75 8.22 19.54 5.06
N ASP A 76 9.45 19.02 5.16
CA ASP A 76 10.10 18.17 4.17
C ASP A 76 9.75 16.67 4.28
N ASP A 77 9.14 16.18 5.37
CA ASP A 77 8.81 14.76 5.51
C ASP A 77 7.51 14.43 4.74
N ASP A 78 7.64 13.90 3.52
CA ASP A 78 6.51 13.37 2.74
C ASP A 78 5.91 12.14 3.46
N PHE A 79 4.58 12.05 3.52
CA PHE A 79 3.87 10.91 4.10
C PHE A 79 4.29 9.59 3.45
N GLU A 80 4.55 9.57 2.13
CA GLU A 80 5.00 8.36 1.45
C GLU A 80 6.42 7.96 1.87
N GLU A 81 7.32 8.92 2.09
CA GLU A 81 8.68 8.67 2.58
C GLU A 81 8.66 8.15 4.03
N LEU A 82 7.83 8.77 4.86
CA LEU A 82 7.61 8.34 6.24
C LEU A 82 7.08 6.90 6.33
N MET A 83 6.10 6.60 5.46
CA MET A 83 5.54 5.27 5.30
C MET A 83 6.57 4.30 4.75
N GLU A 84 7.37 4.69 3.77
CA GLU A 84 8.42 3.84 3.22
C GLU A 84 9.46 3.50 4.27
N GLU A 85 9.91 4.47 5.06
CA GLU A 85 10.88 4.27 6.13
C GLU A 85 10.35 3.29 7.20
N LEU A 86 9.10 3.48 7.65
CA LEU A 86 8.46 2.60 8.63
C LEU A 86 8.31 1.16 8.11
N MET A 87 8.13 0.99 6.80
CA MET A 87 7.76 -0.27 6.14
C MET A 87 8.92 -0.89 5.33
N SER A 88 10.10 -0.27 5.34
CA SER A 88 11.27 -0.62 4.52
C SER A 88 12.00 -1.90 4.95
N GLN A 89 11.67 -2.49 6.10
CA GLN A 89 12.36 -3.67 6.60
C GLN A 89 11.87 -4.95 5.88
N SER A 90 12.82 -5.64 5.26
CA SER A 90 12.65 -6.81 4.38
C SER A 90 12.23 -8.10 5.09
N ASP A 91 12.11 -8.11 6.42
CA ASP A 91 11.69 -9.26 7.22
C ASP A 91 10.19 -9.24 7.57
N GLY A 92 9.43 -8.26 7.05
CA GLY A 92 8.01 -8.10 7.36
C GLY A 92 7.75 -7.64 8.80
N ARG A 93 8.79 -7.18 9.51
CA ARG A 93 8.66 -6.60 10.84
C ARG A 93 8.70 -5.09 10.73
N VAL A 94 7.73 -4.45 11.37
CA VAL A 94 7.75 -3.02 11.62
C VAL A 94 8.90 -2.74 12.59
N ARG A 95 9.83 -1.87 12.23
CA ARG A 95 10.87 -1.42 13.16
C ARG A 95 10.94 0.11 13.14
N VAL A 96 10.91 0.67 14.34
CA VAL A 96 11.18 2.09 14.59
C VAL A 96 12.54 2.44 13.98
N PRO A 97 12.63 3.50 13.15
CA PRO A 97 13.89 3.92 12.54
C PRO A 97 14.95 4.19 13.60
N VAL A 98 16.08 3.47 13.52
CA VAL A 98 17.15 3.51 14.55
C VAL A 98 17.97 4.80 14.47
N VAL A 99 17.84 5.56 13.38
CA VAL A 99 18.64 6.78 13.11
C VAL A 99 17.97 8.04 13.67
N ARG A 100 16.69 7.97 14.06
CA ARG A 100 15.94 9.10 14.64
C ARG A 100 15.90 9.00 16.16
N SER A 101 15.69 10.14 16.82
CA SER A 101 15.42 10.13 18.27
C SER A 101 14.11 9.36 18.55
N ILE A 102 13.97 8.80 19.77
CA ILE A 102 12.72 8.11 20.16
C ILE A 102 11.51 9.04 20.02
N GLN A 103 11.70 10.33 20.31
CA GLN A 103 10.66 11.37 20.22
C GLN A 103 10.24 11.62 18.76
N GLU A 104 11.21 11.79 17.85
CA GLU A 104 10.95 11.94 16.41
C GLU A 104 10.22 10.72 15.84
N SER A 105 10.68 9.50 16.19
CA SER A 105 9.99 8.28 15.74
C SER A 105 8.56 8.19 16.25
N ALA A 106 8.32 8.55 17.52
CA ALA A 106 6.98 8.56 18.10
C ALA A 106 6.08 9.59 17.40
N ALA A 107 6.60 10.78 17.10
CA ALA A 107 5.89 11.83 16.38
C ALA A 107 5.54 11.41 14.94
N HIS A 108 6.45 10.73 14.24
CA HIS A 108 6.22 10.19 12.90
C HIS A 108 5.15 9.09 12.91
N THR A 109 5.25 8.17 13.87
CA THR A 109 4.24 7.13 14.06
C THR A 109 2.88 7.76 14.40
N ARG A 110 2.85 8.87 15.13
CA ARG A 110 1.63 9.62 15.44
C ARG A 110 0.94 10.16 14.18
N ILE A 111 1.69 10.74 13.24
CA ILE A 111 1.14 11.17 11.94
C ILE A 111 0.50 10.00 11.20
N ILE A 112 1.20 8.86 11.13
CA ILE A 112 0.71 7.68 10.44
C ILE A 112 -0.59 7.17 11.08
N VAL A 113 -0.64 7.07 12.42
CA VAL A 113 -1.85 6.65 13.14
C VAL A 113 -3.00 7.60 12.86
N GLN A 114 -2.79 8.92 12.93
CA GLN A 114 -3.81 9.92 12.63
C GLN A 114 -4.35 9.80 11.21
N HIS A 115 -3.47 9.54 10.24
CA HIS A 115 -3.87 9.32 8.85
C HIS A 115 -4.73 8.05 8.71
N ILE A 116 -4.32 6.95 9.33
CA ILE A 116 -5.07 5.69 9.32
C ILE A 116 -6.45 5.88 9.95
N ASP A 117 -6.54 6.54 11.12
CA ASP A 117 -7.80 6.81 11.80
C ASP A 117 -8.75 7.62 10.90
N ARG A 118 -8.24 8.68 10.25
CA ARG A 118 -9.02 9.49 9.31
C ARG A 118 -9.50 8.69 8.11
N MET A 119 -8.67 7.78 7.58
CA MET A 119 -9.06 6.93 6.46
C MET A 119 -10.07 5.86 6.86
N LEU A 120 -10.00 5.33 8.08
CA LEU A 120 -11.00 4.43 8.66
C LEU A 120 -12.35 5.13 8.85
N GLU A 121 -12.35 6.36 9.37
CA GLU A 121 -13.56 7.18 9.51
C GLU A 121 -14.22 7.43 8.14
N TYR A 122 -13.43 7.81 7.15
CA TYR A 122 -13.93 8.00 5.79
C TYR A 122 -14.45 6.70 5.18
N TYR A 123 -13.75 5.58 5.40
CA TYR A 123 -14.20 4.27 4.93
C TYR A 123 -15.54 3.88 5.57
N LYS A 124 -15.68 4.08 6.88
CA LYS A 124 -16.94 3.88 7.61
C LYS A 124 -18.07 4.69 7.00
N PHE A 125 -17.86 6.00 6.85
CA PHE A 125 -18.83 6.92 6.27
C PHE A 125 -19.31 6.44 4.88
N ARG A 126 -18.37 6.03 4.02
CA ARG A 126 -18.71 5.49 2.70
C ARG A 126 -19.52 4.20 2.76
N CYS A 127 -19.22 3.31 3.70
CA CYS A 127 -19.96 2.07 3.87
C CYS A 127 -21.38 2.33 4.41
N GLU A 128 -21.55 3.28 5.33
CA GLU A 128 -22.85 3.65 5.91
C GLU A 128 -23.81 4.20 4.85
N HIS A 129 -23.27 4.94 3.87
CA HIS A 129 -24.05 5.53 2.77
C HIS A 129 -24.17 4.60 1.55
N SER A 130 -23.68 3.36 1.64
CA SER A 130 -23.77 2.39 0.56
C SER A 130 -25.15 1.72 0.53
N LYS A 131 -25.68 1.49 -0.67
CA LYS A 131 -26.90 0.68 -0.88
C LYS A 131 -26.67 -0.82 -0.66
N ARG A 132 -25.41 -1.24 -0.50
CA ARG A 132 -25.01 -2.65 -0.36
C ARG A 132 -24.70 -2.95 1.10
N ALA A 133 -25.54 -3.75 1.74
CA ALA A 133 -25.39 -4.12 3.16
C ALA A 133 -24.03 -4.77 3.49
N GLU A 134 -23.47 -5.52 2.53
CA GLU A 134 -22.14 -6.12 2.66
C GLU A 134 -21.00 -5.11 2.85
N GLU A 135 -21.16 -3.84 2.46
CA GLU A 135 -20.11 -2.82 2.65
C GLU A 135 -19.93 -2.47 4.13
N MET A 136 -21.03 -2.36 4.88
CA MET A 136 -20.96 -2.19 6.33
C MET A 136 -20.40 -3.42 7.02
N ARG A 137 -20.75 -4.62 6.54
CA ARG A 137 -20.16 -5.86 7.07
C ARG A 137 -18.64 -5.89 6.87
N ARG A 138 -18.14 -5.49 5.69
CA ARG A 138 -16.69 -5.38 5.42
C ARG A 138 -16.01 -4.40 6.35
N TYR A 139 -16.63 -3.24 6.60
CA TYR A 139 -16.09 -2.30 7.58
C TYR A 139 -15.99 -2.92 8.97
N ARG A 140 -17.07 -3.55 9.46
CA ARG A 140 -17.08 -4.24 10.77
C ARG A 140 -16.04 -5.34 10.84
N THR A 141 -15.90 -6.17 9.80
CA THR A 141 -14.85 -7.18 9.71
C THR A 141 -13.44 -6.58 9.88
N ILE A 142 -13.11 -5.46 9.24
CA ILE A 142 -11.81 -4.81 9.43
C ILE A 142 -11.67 -4.25 10.85
N TYR A 143 -12.70 -3.56 11.34
CA TYR A 143 -12.68 -2.95 12.65
C TYR A 143 -12.48 -4.00 13.75
N ASP A 144 -13.29 -5.06 13.72
CA ASP A 144 -13.24 -6.14 14.71
C ASP A 144 -11.95 -6.95 14.63
N LEU A 145 -11.35 -7.11 13.45
CA LEU A 145 -10.08 -7.85 13.31
C LEU A 145 -8.86 -7.07 13.82
N TYR A 146 -8.86 -5.74 13.73
CA TYR A 146 -7.62 -4.96 13.83
C TYR A 146 -7.66 -3.71 14.71
N ILE A 147 -8.84 -3.13 14.91
CA ILE A 147 -9.00 -1.78 15.47
C ILE A 147 -9.73 -1.81 16.81
N ALA A 148 -10.68 -2.73 16.98
CA ALA A 148 -11.44 -2.89 18.22
C ALA A 148 -10.49 -3.07 19.42
N PRO A 149 -10.79 -2.49 20.59
CA PRO A 149 -9.95 -2.65 21.78
C PRO A 149 -9.66 -4.11 22.14
N GLU A 150 -10.62 -4.99 21.85
CA GLU A 150 -10.48 -6.44 21.93
C GLU A 150 -10.70 -7.03 20.53
N PRO A 151 -9.62 -7.26 19.75
CA PRO A 151 -9.75 -7.81 18.41
C PRO A 151 -10.33 -9.22 18.43
N LYS A 152 -11.20 -9.50 17.46
CA LYS A 152 -11.88 -10.78 17.28
C LYS A 152 -11.15 -11.64 16.24
N THR A 153 -11.32 -12.94 16.34
CA THR A 153 -10.92 -13.88 15.29
C THR A 153 -11.91 -13.89 14.14
N GLN A 154 -11.48 -14.34 12.97
CA GLN A 154 -12.37 -14.50 11.81
C GLN A 154 -13.56 -15.43 12.12
N GLN A 155 -13.37 -16.44 12.96
CA GLN A 155 -14.44 -17.35 13.35
C GLN A 155 -15.50 -16.65 14.21
N GLN A 156 -15.10 -15.87 15.20
CA GLN A 156 -16.03 -15.09 16.02
C GLN A 156 -16.85 -14.11 15.17
N ILE A 157 -16.21 -13.44 14.22
CA ILE A 157 -16.90 -12.53 13.29
C ILE A 157 -17.87 -13.30 12.40
N ALA A 158 -17.50 -14.50 11.92
CA ALA A 158 -18.37 -15.35 11.12
C ALA A 158 -19.65 -15.72 11.88
N ASP A 159 -19.50 -16.10 13.16
CA ASP A 159 -20.59 -16.49 14.03
C ASP A 159 -21.53 -15.30 14.33
N GLU A 160 -20.98 -14.11 14.62
CA GLU A 160 -21.74 -12.89 14.91
C GLU A 160 -22.47 -12.30 13.70
N GLU A 161 -21.84 -12.33 12.53
CA GLU A 161 -22.44 -11.83 11.28
C GLU A 161 -23.34 -12.89 10.60
N HIS A 162 -23.40 -14.11 11.14
CA HIS A 162 -24.12 -15.24 10.59
C HIS A 162 -23.74 -15.54 9.12
N VAL A 163 -22.43 -15.60 8.85
CA VAL A 163 -21.88 -15.89 7.52
C VAL A 163 -20.84 -16.99 7.58
N ASP A 164 -20.56 -17.63 6.45
CA ASP A 164 -19.46 -18.58 6.37
C ASP A 164 -18.10 -17.90 6.61
N LEU A 165 -17.16 -18.63 7.20
CA LEU A 165 -15.77 -18.18 7.40
C LEU A 165 -15.13 -17.68 6.09
N SER A 166 -15.46 -18.31 4.96
CA SER A 166 -14.98 -17.88 3.63
C SER A 166 -15.47 -16.48 3.22
N THR A 167 -16.64 -16.08 3.69
CA THR A 167 -17.19 -14.73 3.49
C THR A 167 -16.41 -13.72 4.31
N VAL A 168 -16.04 -14.03 5.55
CA VAL A 168 -15.20 -13.15 6.39
C VAL A 168 -13.83 -12.92 5.74
N PHE A 169 -13.17 -13.96 5.21
CA PHE A 169 -11.91 -13.78 4.49
C PHE A 169 -12.05 -12.93 3.22
N ARG A 170 -13.17 -13.07 2.51
CA ARG A 170 -13.47 -12.25 1.32
C ARG A 170 -13.69 -10.79 1.70
N ASP A 171 -14.42 -10.55 2.79
CA ASP A 171 -14.72 -9.23 3.30
C ASP A 171 -13.48 -8.53 3.86
N GLN A 172 -12.63 -9.26 4.59
CA GLN A 172 -11.30 -8.82 5.01
C GLN A 172 -10.46 -8.40 3.79
N LYS A 173 -10.36 -9.23 2.76
CA LYS A 173 -9.58 -8.90 1.54
C LYS A 173 -10.14 -7.66 0.85
N ALA A 174 -11.46 -7.54 0.73
CA ALA A 174 -12.12 -6.40 0.11
C ALA A 174 -11.92 -5.10 0.92
N GLY A 175 -12.05 -5.18 2.25
CA GLY A 175 -11.84 -4.05 3.15
C GLY A 175 -10.40 -3.54 3.12
N ILE A 176 -9.42 -4.45 3.16
CA ILE A 176 -8.00 -4.10 3.03
C ILE A 176 -7.72 -3.45 1.67
N SER A 177 -8.30 -3.97 0.58
CA SER A 177 -8.12 -3.38 -0.74
C SER A 177 -8.66 -1.95 -0.81
N LYS A 178 -9.85 -1.71 -0.21
CA LYS A 178 -10.45 -0.37 -0.17
C LYS A 178 -9.65 0.59 0.71
N LEU A 179 -9.21 0.15 1.88
CA LEU A 179 -8.36 0.96 2.75
C LEU A 179 -7.01 1.26 2.13
N SER A 180 -6.42 0.32 1.39
CA SER A 180 -5.17 0.58 0.65
C SER A 180 -5.33 1.70 -0.36
N ALA A 181 -6.43 1.69 -1.13
CA ALA A 181 -6.79 2.78 -2.02
C ALA A 181 -6.95 4.12 -1.29
N LEU A 182 -7.61 4.14 -0.13
CA LEU A 182 -7.82 5.35 0.67
C LEU A 182 -6.54 5.90 1.30
N ILE A 183 -5.76 5.03 1.94
CA ILE A 183 -4.51 5.40 2.64
C ILE A 183 -3.48 5.97 1.68
N PHE A 184 -3.35 5.40 0.48
CA PHE A 184 -2.32 5.80 -0.47
C PHE A 184 -2.83 6.72 -1.59
N GLY A 185 -4.13 7.01 -1.67
CA GLY A 185 -4.68 8.04 -2.57
C GLY A 185 -5.02 7.62 -4.02
N TRP A 186 -5.46 6.38 -4.25
CA TRP A 186 -5.82 5.87 -5.59
C TRP A 186 -7.30 5.48 -5.57
N LEU A 187 -8.17 6.31 -6.15
CA LEU A 187 -9.53 5.87 -6.47
C LEU A 187 -9.43 5.04 -7.76
N ASP A 188 -9.64 3.72 -7.66
CA ASP A 188 -9.95 2.86 -8.81
C ASP A 188 -11.22 3.38 -9.53
#